data_AF-A0A354WCC1-F1
#
_entry.id   AF-A0A354WCC1-F1
#
_cell.length_a   1.000
_cell.length_b   1.000
_cell.length_c   1.000
_cell.angle_alpha   90.00
_cell.angle_beta   90.00
_cell.angle_gamma   90.00
#
_symmetry.space_group_name_H-M   'P 1'
#
loop_
_entity.id
_entity.type
_entity.pdbx_description
1 polymer ?
#
loop_
_entity_poly.entity_id
_entity_poly.type
_entity_poly.pdbx_seq_one_letter_code
_entity_poly.pdbx_strand_id
1 'polypeptide(L)'
;DSPALIAVQQLLPIFTTIAHQVYRKVHEFNPGYCSISGNVKNHILQYSSTRDIELFQIYISWCVLENSLRPIQQELFPMCVILYPRLHISWKLIQDMLDAMSEEFEKRLLPQNFAVFSPYLQVLSEIFSDQVVQTV
;
A
#
# COMPACT_ATOMS: atom_id res chain seq x y z
N ASP A 1 -3.82 22.12 -14.75
CA ASP A 1 -3.05 21.26 -13.83
C ASP A 1 -2.50 20.05 -14.55
N SER A 2 -1.35 19.53 -14.11
CA SER A 2 -0.77 18.33 -14.71
C SER A 2 -1.66 17.10 -14.40
N PRO A 3 -1.71 16.09 -15.29
CA PRO A 3 -2.47 14.86 -15.03
C PRO A 3 -2.09 14.19 -13.69
N ALA A 4 -0.81 14.23 -13.32
CA ALA A 4 -0.31 13.77 -12.03
C ALA A 4 -0.94 14.52 -10.84
N LEU A 5 -0.96 15.86 -10.90
CA LEU A 5 -1.54 16.68 -9.84
C LEU A 5 -3.04 16.43 -9.70
N ILE A 6 -3.77 16.35 -10.83
CA ILE A 6 -5.22 16.10 -10.84
C ILE A 6 -5.52 14.71 -10.23
N ALA A 7 -4.76 13.69 -10.61
CA ALA A 7 -4.94 12.34 -10.11
C ALA A 7 -4.71 12.27 -8.58
N VAL A 8 -3.64 12.89 -8.08
CA VAL A 8 -3.36 12.95 -6.63
C VAL A 8 -4.41 13.78 -5.89
N GLN A 9 -4.86 14.90 -6.45
CA GLN A 9 -5.93 15.71 -5.86
C GLN A 9 -7.26 14.96 -5.75
N GLN A 10 -7.59 14.08 -6.70
CA GLN A 10 -8.76 13.21 -6.58
C GLN A 10 -8.58 12.18 -5.46
N LEU A 11 -7.37 11.62 -5.32
CA LEU A 11 -7.09 10.56 -4.37
C LEU A 11 -7.08 11.09 -2.92
N LEU A 12 -6.45 12.25 -2.65
CA LEU A 12 -6.22 12.78 -1.31
C LEU A 12 -7.46 12.79 -0.38
N PRO A 13 -8.65 13.27 -0.81
CA PRO A 13 -9.84 13.28 0.05
C PRO A 13 -10.34 11.88 0.45
N ILE A 14 -9.91 10.84 -0.26
CA ILE A 14 -10.37 9.45 -0.08
C ILE A 14 -9.28 8.50 0.42
N PHE A 15 -8.08 8.97 0.75
CA PHE A 15 -6.96 8.16 1.26
C PHE A 15 -7.38 7.20 2.39
N THR A 16 -7.85 7.77 3.50
CA THR A 16 -8.27 7.02 4.69
C THR A 16 -9.46 6.12 4.40
N THR A 17 -10.35 6.53 3.49
CA THR A 17 -11.47 5.67 3.05
C THR A 17 -10.94 4.44 2.34
N ILE A 18 -10.00 4.59 1.40
CA ILE A 18 -9.34 3.47 0.73
C ILE A 18 -8.61 2.61 1.75
N ALA A 19 -7.85 3.21 2.66
CA ALA A 19 -7.06 2.47 3.64
C ALA A 19 -7.93 1.55 4.52
N HIS A 20 -9.08 2.03 5.00
CA HIS A 20 -10.02 1.19 5.74
C HIS A 20 -10.61 0.04 4.90
N GLN A 21 -10.87 0.27 3.61
CA GLN A 21 -11.44 -0.74 2.72
C GLN A 21 -10.42 -1.82 2.36
N VAL A 22 -9.18 -1.41 2.09
CA VAL A 22 -8.04 -2.32 1.90
C VAL A 22 -7.82 -3.16 3.15
N TYR A 23 -7.73 -2.53 4.33
CA TYR A 23 -7.59 -3.26 5.59
C TYR A 23 -8.69 -4.32 5.77
N ARG A 24 -9.94 -3.94 5.53
CA ARG A 24 -11.07 -4.87 5.69
C ARG A 24 -10.96 -6.08 4.76
N LYS A 25 -10.66 -5.86 3.47
CA LYS A 25 -10.46 -6.96 2.51
C LYS A 25 -9.31 -7.89 2.94
N VAL A 26 -8.15 -7.31 3.27
CA VAL A 26 -6.97 -8.09 3.67
C VAL A 26 -7.25 -8.90 4.93
N HIS A 27 -7.96 -8.30 5.90
CA HIS A 27 -8.37 -8.98 7.13
C HIS A 27 -9.33 -10.14 6.87
N GLU A 28 -10.29 -9.98 5.96
CA GLU A 28 -11.21 -11.04 5.54
C GLU A 28 -10.49 -12.21 4.83
N PHE A 29 -9.46 -11.92 4.03
CA PHE A 29 -8.64 -12.96 3.39
C PHE A 29 -7.66 -13.66 4.34
N ASN A 30 -7.35 -13.06 5.49
CA ASN A 30 -6.35 -13.55 6.43
C ASN A 30 -6.92 -13.71 7.86
N PRO A 31 -7.96 -14.53 8.08
CA PRO A 31 -8.68 -14.61 9.35
C PRO A 31 -7.84 -15.15 10.52
N GLY A 32 -6.71 -15.80 10.23
CA GLY A 32 -5.77 -16.34 11.23
C GLY A 32 -4.54 -15.47 11.51
N TYR A 33 -4.42 -14.30 10.87
CA TYR A 33 -3.24 -13.45 11.06
C TYR A 33 -3.26 -12.77 12.44
N CYS A 34 -2.28 -13.13 13.26
CA CYS A 34 -2.02 -12.51 14.56
C CYS A 34 -0.69 -11.76 14.51
N SER A 35 -0.71 -10.42 14.56
CA SER A 35 0.52 -9.68 14.87
C SER A 35 0.89 -9.86 16.35
N ILE A 36 2.13 -9.48 16.73
CA ILE A 36 2.66 -9.53 18.12
C ILE A 36 1.63 -9.01 19.15
N SER A 37 0.82 -8.07 18.70
CA SER A 37 -0.29 -7.54 19.43
C SER A 37 -1.61 -8.33 19.22
N GLY A 38 -1.91 -9.55 19.72
CA GLY A 38 -3.31 -10.15 19.77
C GLY A 38 -4.38 -9.81 20.90
N ASN A 39 -5.69 -9.71 20.55
CA ASN A 39 -6.98 -9.59 21.31
C ASN A 39 -7.51 -8.26 21.94
N VAL A 40 -6.76 -7.45 22.71
CA VAL A 40 -7.15 -6.01 22.97
C VAL A 40 -6.96 -5.15 21.70
N LYS A 41 -6.61 -5.82 20.61
CA LYS A 41 -5.69 -5.32 19.61
C LYS A 41 -6.24 -5.36 18.20
N ASN A 42 -7.50 -5.74 17.97
CA ASN A 42 -8.14 -5.51 16.66
C ASN A 42 -8.12 -4.03 16.29
N HIS A 43 -8.33 -3.12 17.27
CA HIS A 43 -8.27 -1.68 17.01
C HIS A 43 -6.84 -1.16 16.80
N ILE A 44 -5.85 -1.69 17.55
CA ILE A 44 -4.44 -1.31 17.38
C ILE A 44 -3.88 -1.84 16.06
N LEU A 45 -4.20 -3.10 15.69
CA LEU A 45 -3.89 -3.69 14.39
C LEU A 45 -4.55 -2.93 13.26
N GLN A 46 -5.83 -2.59 13.39
CA GLN A 46 -6.54 -1.79 12.40
C GLN A 46 -5.86 -0.43 12.22
N TYR A 47 -5.55 0.27 13.31
CA TYR A 47 -4.90 1.57 13.26
C TYR A 47 -3.49 1.50 12.65
N SER A 48 -2.67 0.52 13.07
CA SER A 48 -1.33 0.35 12.50
C SER A 48 -1.36 -0.04 11.03
N SER A 49 -2.26 -0.95 10.64
CA SER A 49 -2.38 -1.40 9.25
C SER A 49 -2.92 -0.30 8.36
N THR A 50 -3.90 0.48 8.83
CA THR A 50 -4.43 1.64 8.11
C THR A 50 -3.32 2.66 7.84
N ARG A 51 -2.46 2.92 8.84
CA ARG A 51 -1.31 3.81 8.70
C ARG A 51 -0.30 3.32 7.67
N ASP A 52 0.00 2.02 7.67
CA ASP A 52 0.89 1.43 6.67
C ASP A 52 0.28 1.58 5.26
N ILE A 53 -1.01 1.31 5.10
CA ILE A 53 -1.69 1.48 3.81
C ILE A 53 -1.65 2.96 3.36
N GLU A 54 -1.94 3.91 4.26
CA GLU A 54 -1.84 5.34 3.96
C GLU A 54 -0.40 5.72 3.59
N LEU A 55 0.62 5.15 4.24
CA LEU A 55 2.01 5.39 3.90
C LEU A 55 2.32 4.95 2.47
N PHE A 56 1.88 3.75 2.08
CA PHE A 56 2.03 3.27 0.70
C PHE A 56 1.32 4.20 -0.30
N GLN A 57 0.13 4.70 0.03
CA GLN A 57 -0.59 5.69 -0.80
C GLN A 57 0.16 7.03 -0.89
N ILE A 58 0.85 7.47 0.17
CA ILE A 58 1.68 8.68 0.16
C ILE A 58 2.87 8.47 -0.80
N TYR A 59 3.59 7.37 -0.64
CA TYR A 59 4.77 7.08 -1.46
C TYR A 59 4.42 6.94 -2.94
N ILE A 60 3.31 6.27 -3.28
CA ILE A 60 2.91 6.16 -4.68
C ILE A 60 2.48 7.50 -5.27
N SER A 61 1.82 8.35 -4.46
CA SER A 61 1.45 9.71 -4.87
C SER A 61 2.69 10.57 -5.07
N TRP A 62 3.70 10.43 -4.21
CA TRP A 62 4.98 11.10 -4.37
C TRP A 62 5.66 10.65 -5.67
N CYS A 63 5.74 9.34 -5.92
CA CYS A 63 6.29 8.82 -7.17
C CYS A 63 5.59 9.37 -8.43
N VAL A 64 4.26 9.46 -8.40
CA VAL A 64 3.46 10.06 -9.48
C VAL A 64 3.79 11.54 -9.70
N LEU A 65 3.91 12.32 -8.63
CA LEU A 65 4.20 13.76 -8.72
C LEU A 65 5.65 14.02 -9.16
N GLU A 66 6.60 13.22 -8.70
CA GLU A 66 8.02 13.33 -9.07
C GLU A 66 8.34 12.66 -10.42
N ASN A 67 7.42 11.87 -10.95
CA ASN A 67 7.63 11.00 -12.10
C ASN A 67 8.87 10.10 -11.94
N SER A 68 8.99 9.49 -10.75
CA SER A 68 10.20 8.80 -10.30
C SER A 68 9.86 7.70 -9.29
N LEU A 69 10.51 6.55 -9.39
CA LEU A 69 10.37 5.45 -8.43
C LEU A 69 11.29 5.60 -7.21
N ARG A 70 12.13 6.65 -7.16
CA ARG A 70 13.11 6.85 -6.09
C ARG A 70 12.50 6.81 -4.68
N PRO A 71 11.37 7.48 -4.39
CA PRO A 71 10.77 7.41 -3.06
C PRO A 71 10.50 5.97 -2.59
N ILE A 72 9.99 5.11 -3.50
CA ILE A 72 9.73 3.71 -3.17
C ILE A 72 11.04 2.92 -3.03
N GLN A 73 11.94 3.04 -4.01
CA GLN A 73 13.15 2.21 -4.09
C GLN A 73 14.19 2.54 -3.01
N GLN A 74 14.32 3.83 -2.66
CA GLN A 74 15.37 4.31 -1.76
C GLN A 74 14.90 4.44 -0.32
N GLU A 75 13.60 4.56 -0.08
CA GLU A 75 13.06 4.80 1.27
C GLU A 75 12.06 3.73 1.69
N LEU A 76 10.91 3.62 1.01
CA LEU A 76 9.83 2.71 1.44
C LEU A 76 10.28 1.26 1.50
N PHE A 77 10.85 0.73 0.41
CA PHE A 77 11.22 -0.68 0.33
C PHE A 77 12.30 -1.07 1.35
N PRO A 78 13.43 -0.36 1.48
CA PRO A 78 14.41 -0.62 2.54
C PRO A 78 13.80 -0.56 3.94
N MET A 79 12.89 0.39 4.19
CA MET A 79 12.20 0.50 5.47
C MET A 79 11.35 -0.75 5.77
N CYS A 80 10.57 -1.21 4.79
CA CYS A 80 9.75 -2.42 4.92
C CYS A 80 10.62 -3.67 5.17
N VAL A 81 11.70 -3.86 4.41
CA VAL A 81 12.66 -4.96 4.59
C VAL A 81 13.21 -5.02 6.02
N ILE A 82 13.52 -3.87 6.61
CA ILE A 82 14.10 -3.81 7.97
C ILE A 82 13.03 -4.05 9.05
N LEU A 83 11.83 -3.46 8.89
CA LEU A 83 10.83 -3.42 9.95
C LEU A 83 9.89 -4.62 9.94
N TYR A 84 9.40 -5.04 8.77
CA TYR A 84 8.32 -6.03 8.67
C TYR A 84 8.68 -7.42 9.22
N PRO A 85 9.89 -7.96 8.99
CA PRO A 85 10.29 -9.21 9.64
C PRO A 85 10.29 -9.13 11.17
N ARG A 86 10.71 -7.99 11.73
CA ARG A 86 10.76 -7.76 13.19
C ARG A 86 9.36 -7.62 13.80
N LEU A 87 8.39 -7.19 13.00
CA LEU A 87 6.99 -7.06 13.38
C LEU A 87 6.16 -8.32 13.08
N HIS A 88 6.79 -9.38 12.58
CA HIS A 88 6.16 -10.62 12.11
C HIS A 88 5.08 -10.39 11.03
N ILE A 89 5.29 -9.37 10.19
CA ILE A 89 4.46 -9.10 9.03
C ILE A 89 4.97 -9.96 7.88
N SER A 90 4.08 -10.80 7.32
CA SER A 90 4.44 -11.65 6.18
C SER A 90 4.42 -10.85 4.89
N TRP A 91 5.32 -11.19 3.96
CA TRP A 91 5.34 -10.58 2.63
C TRP A 91 4.07 -10.85 1.83
N LYS A 92 3.47 -12.03 2.04
CA LYS A 92 2.16 -12.34 1.48
C LYS A 92 1.07 -11.36 1.93
N LEU A 93 1.07 -10.91 3.18
CA LEU A 93 0.13 -9.91 3.67
C LEU A 93 0.33 -8.56 2.96
N ILE A 94 1.58 -8.19 2.69
CA ILE A 94 1.90 -6.96 1.94
C ILE A 94 1.44 -7.08 0.49
N GLN A 95 1.64 -8.22 -0.15
CA GLN A 95 1.14 -8.47 -1.51
C GLN A 95 -0.40 -8.38 -1.55
N ASP A 96 -1.11 -9.04 -0.63
CA ASP A 96 -2.57 -8.94 -0.52
C ASP A 96 -3.04 -7.49 -0.33
N MET A 97 -2.30 -6.71 0.47
CA MET A 97 -2.56 -5.29 0.68
C MET A 97 -2.37 -4.47 -0.60
N LEU A 98 -1.31 -4.72 -1.37
CA LEU A 98 -1.04 -4.03 -2.63
C LEU A 98 -2.10 -4.34 -3.69
N ASP A 99 -2.50 -5.60 -3.81
CA ASP A 99 -3.57 -6.02 -4.73
C ASP A 99 -4.90 -5.36 -4.36
N ALA A 100 -5.28 -5.41 -3.08
CA ALA A 100 -6.49 -4.76 -2.59
C ALA A 100 -6.46 -3.24 -2.76
N MET A 101 -5.29 -2.61 -2.61
CA MET A 101 -5.09 -1.17 -2.84
C MET A 101 -5.25 -0.81 -4.32
N SER A 102 -4.65 -1.58 -5.23
CA SER A 102 -4.80 -1.39 -6.68
C SER A 102 -6.27 -1.47 -7.09
N GLU A 103 -7.01 -2.45 -6.59
CA GLU A 103 -8.45 -2.55 -6.84
C GLU A 103 -9.25 -1.34 -6.33
N GLU A 104 -8.95 -0.85 -5.13
CA GLU A 104 -9.67 0.30 -4.58
C GLU A 104 -9.35 1.61 -5.31
N PHE A 105 -8.13 1.73 -5.85
CA PHE A 105 -7.77 2.85 -6.74
C PHE A 105 -8.57 2.77 -8.03
N GLU A 106 -8.60 1.62 -8.69
CA GLU A 106 -9.34 1.41 -9.94
C GLU A 106 -10.85 1.68 -9.77
N LYS A 107 -11.45 1.22 -8.66
CA LYS A 107 -12.88 1.40 -8.38
C LYS A 107 -13.30 2.84 -8.10
N ARG A 108 -12.39 3.69 -7.60
CA ARG A 108 -12.74 5.01 -7.04
C ARG A 108 -12.18 6.18 -7.85
N LEU A 109 -11.08 5.97 -8.56
CA LEU A 109 -10.50 6.99 -9.42
C LEU A 109 -11.21 7.00 -10.77
N LEU A 110 -11.19 8.16 -11.42
CA LEU A 110 -11.58 8.20 -12.83
C LEU A 110 -10.58 7.37 -13.65
N PRO A 111 -11.01 6.69 -14.74
CA PRO A 111 -10.11 5.83 -15.51
C PRO A 111 -8.82 6.53 -15.95
N GLN A 112 -8.89 7.80 -16.38
CA GLN A 112 -7.69 8.56 -16.75
C GLN A 112 -6.76 8.84 -15.56
N ASN A 113 -7.29 8.96 -14.35
CA ASN A 113 -6.50 9.23 -13.15
C ASN A 113 -5.92 7.92 -12.60
N PHE A 114 -6.67 6.82 -12.66
CA PHE A 114 -6.12 5.49 -12.36
C PHE A 114 -4.97 5.12 -13.30
N ALA A 115 -5.09 5.44 -14.59
CA ALA A 115 -4.03 5.19 -15.57
C ALA A 115 -2.70 5.89 -15.23
N VAL A 116 -2.74 7.00 -14.47
CA VAL A 116 -1.54 7.67 -13.96
C VAL A 116 -0.86 6.84 -12.86
N PHE A 117 -1.63 6.21 -11.97
CA PHE A 117 -1.10 5.40 -10.87
C PHE A 117 -0.71 3.97 -11.29
N SER A 118 -1.39 3.40 -12.29
CA SER A 118 -1.27 1.99 -12.68
C SER A 118 0.18 1.52 -12.90
N PRO A 119 1.07 2.25 -13.60
CA PRO A 119 2.46 1.83 -13.77
C PRO A 119 3.23 1.75 -12.45
N TYR A 120 2.95 2.66 -11.51
CA TYR A 120 3.59 2.67 -10.20
C TYR A 120 3.07 1.54 -9.31
N LEU A 121 1.78 1.22 -9.40
CA LEU A 121 1.17 0.10 -8.68
C LEU A 121 1.77 -1.23 -9.15
N GLN A 122 1.95 -1.40 -10.47
CA GLN A 122 2.59 -2.58 -11.05
C GLN A 122 4.02 -2.78 -10.53
N VAL A 123 4.84 -1.73 -10.61
CA VAL A 123 6.23 -1.79 -10.11
C VAL A 123 6.28 -2.06 -8.61
N LEU A 124 5.35 -1.49 -7.84
CA LEU A 124 5.27 -1.73 -6.40
C LEU A 124 4.97 -3.21 -6.11
N SER A 125 4.03 -3.83 -6.83
CA SER A 125 3.78 -5.28 -6.72
C SER A 125 4.99 -6.12 -7.11
N GLU A 126 5.77 -5.71 -8.12
CA GLU A 126 7.02 -6.39 -8.50
C GLU A 126 8.10 -6.29 -7.43
N ILE A 127 8.30 -5.11 -6.84
CA ILE A 127 9.28 -4.85 -5.77
C ILE A 127 9.00 -5.72 -4.54
N PHE A 128 7.72 -5.93 -4.21
CA PHE A 128 7.31 -6.74 -3.07
C PHE A 128 6.98 -8.20 -3.44
N SER A 129 7.34 -8.64 -4.65
CA SER A 129 7.13 -10.02 -5.09
C SER A 129 8.04 -11.01 -4.37
N ASP A 130 7.63 -12.27 -4.32
CA ASP A 130 8.39 -13.35 -3.68
C ASP A 130 9.83 -13.46 -4.21
N GLN A 131 10.02 -13.23 -5.51
CA GLN A 131 11.35 -13.32 -6.14
C GLN A 131 12.32 -12.28 -5.60
N VAL A 132 11.84 -11.06 -5.35
CA VAL A 132 12.68 -9.98 -4.83
C VAL A 132 12.90 -10.19 -3.34
N VAL A 133 11.84 -10.49 -2.60
CA VAL A 133 11.91 -10.45 -1.15
C VAL A 133 12.54 -11.72 -0.54
N GLN A 134 12.54 -12.86 -1.23
CA GLN A 134 13.30 -14.03 -0.80
C GLN A 134 14.82 -13.89 -0.98
N THR A 135 15.28 -12.87 -1.72
CA THR A 135 16.72 -12.61 -1.96
C THR A 135 17.34 -11.61 -0.99
N VAL A 136 16.52 -11.03 -0.11
CA VAL A 136 16.92 -10.00 0.88
C VAL A 136 16.85 -10.59 2.29
#